data_AF-A0A7J2UTL1-F1
#
_entry.id   AF-A0A7J2UTL1-F1
#
_cell.length_a   1.000
_cell.length_b   1.000
_cell.length_c   1.000
_cell.angle_alpha   90.00
_cell.angle_beta   90.00
_cell.angle_gamma   90.00
#
_symmetry.space_group_name_H-M   'P 1'
#
loop_
_entity.id
_entity.type
_entity.pdbx_description
1 polymer ?
#
loop_
_entity_poly.entity_id
_entity_poly.type
_entity_poly.pdbx_seq_one_letter_code
_entity_poly.pdbx_strand_id
1 'polypeptide(L)'
;MRSIVEEALSRSHPTEQKKAQPTPLSADDEELEKLLQGLKTNIKIFGCGGAGSNTINRMVEIGVMGAEFYAVNTDAQHLLTVHSPHKI
;
A
#
# COMPACT_ATOMS: atom_id res chain seq x y z
N MET A 1 -16.92 39.02 -28.49
CA MET A 1 -17.39 39.12 -27.09
C MET A 1 -17.40 37.69 -26.55
N ARG A 2 -16.52 37.36 -25.60
CA ARG A 2 -16.43 35.98 -25.07
C ARG A 2 -17.67 35.70 -24.21
N SER A 3 -18.18 34.47 -24.27
CA SER A 3 -19.43 34.08 -23.60
C SER A 3 -19.24 34.02 -22.08
N ILE A 4 -20.27 34.41 -21.31
CA ILE A 4 -20.30 34.26 -19.84
C ILE A 4 -20.01 32.79 -19.45
N VAL A 5 -20.40 31.84 -20.31
CA VAL A 5 -20.14 30.41 -20.15
C VAL A 5 -18.65 30.08 -20.25
N GLU A 6 -17.93 30.75 -21.14
CA GLU A 6 -16.50 30.57 -21.37
C GLU A 6 -15.68 31.14 -20.21
N GLU A 7 -16.12 32.27 -19.66
CA GLU A 7 -15.52 32.88 -18.47
C GLU A 7 -15.76 32.04 -17.20
N ALA A 8 -16.95 31.44 -17.06
CA ALA A 8 -17.26 30.53 -15.97
C ALA A 8 -16.42 29.23 -16.03
N LEU A 9 -16.22 28.66 -17.21
CA LEU A 9 -15.40 27.46 -17.42
C LEU A 9 -13.92 27.71 -17.09
N SER A 10 -13.40 28.91 -17.40
CA SER A 10 -12.02 29.28 -17.05
C SER A 10 -11.79 29.44 -15.54
N ARG A 11 -12.84 29.76 -14.76
CA ARG A 11 -12.79 29.88 -13.29
C ARG A 11 -12.97 28.55 -12.55
N SER A 12 -13.47 27.51 -13.25
CA SER A 12 -13.72 26.19 -12.67
C SER A 12 -12.59 25.19 -12.87
N HIS A 13 -11.48 25.58 -13.50
CA HIS A 13 -10.23 24.84 -13.35
C HIS A 13 -9.70 25.15 -11.94
N PRO A 14 -9.73 24.19 -10.99
CA PRO A 14 -8.92 24.36 -9.79
C PRO A 14 -7.49 24.58 -10.27
N THR A 15 -6.92 25.71 -9.88
CA THR A 15 -5.50 26.03 -10.03
C THR A 15 -4.75 24.73 -9.83
N GLU A 16 -4.03 24.25 -10.85
CA GLU A 16 -3.13 23.12 -10.69
C GLU A 16 -2.33 23.44 -9.43
N GLN A 17 -2.60 22.69 -8.36
CA GLN A 17 -1.78 22.75 -7.17
C GLN A 17 -0.39 22.49 -7.71
N LYS A 18 0.49 23.49 -7.63
CA LYS A 18 1.92 23.29 -7.79
C LYS A 18 2.23 22.13 -6.85
N LYS A 19 2.35 20.91 -7.39
CA LYS A 19 3.00 19.82 -6.69
C LYS A 19 4.33 20.43 -6.29
N ALA A 20 4.53 20.63 -4.99
CA ALA A 20 5.80 21.07 -4.47
C ALA A 20 6.84 20.18 -5.14
N GLN A 21 7.71 20.79 -5.96
CA GLN A 21 8.87 20.06 -6.45
C GLN A 21 9.55 19.53 -5.19
N PRO A 22 9.82 18.22 -5.09
CA PRO A 22 10.52 17.69 -3.94
C PRO A 22 11.81 18.49 -3.83
N THR A 23 11.98 19.18 -2.70
CA THR A 23 13.22 19.86 -2.36
C THR A 23 14.35 18.86 -2.60
N PRO A 24 15.44 19.21 -3.31
CA PRO A 24 16.56 18.30 -3.45
C PRO A 24 16.98 17.85 -2.04
N LEU A 25 16.99 16.52 -1.84
CA LEU A 25 17.31 15.89 -0.55
C LEU A 25 18.62 16.50 -0.03
N SER A 26 18.59 16.98 1.21
CA SER A 26 19.81 17.43 1.90
C SER A 26 20.78 16.25 2.01
N ALA A 27 22.09 16.50 2.08
CA ALA A 27 23.08 15.45 2.38
C ALA A 27 22.73 14.68 3.67
N ASP A 28 22.12 15.37 4.63
CA ASP A 28 21.64 14.78 5.88
C ASP A 28 20.43 13.84 5.65
N ASP A 29 19.55 14.15 4.69
CA ASP A 29 18.38 13.32 4.35
C ASP A 29 18.83 12.01 3.69
N GLU A 30 19.86 12.05 2.85
CA GLU A 30 20.46 10.87 2.22
C GLU A 30 21.09 9.92 3.26
N GLU A 31 21.80 10.46 4.24
CA GLU A 31 22.40 9.68 5.32
C GLU A 31 21.32 9.01 6.19
N LEU A 32 20.25 9.76 6.50
CA LEU A 32 19.13 9.25 7.28
C LEU A 32 18.37 8.14 6.55
N GLU A 33 18.12 8.28 5.24
CA GLU A 33 17.51 7.22 4.42
C GLU A 33 18.37 5.95 4.42
N LYS A 34 19.69 6.09 4.31
CA LYS A 34 20.60 4.95 4.29
C LYS A 34 20.59 4.21 5.63
N LEU A 35 20.52 4.93 6.74
CA LEU A 35 20.37 4.34 8.08
C LEU A 35 19.01 3.63 8.22
N LEU A 36 17.92 4.27 7.80
CA LEU A 36 16.57 3.70 7.83
C LEU A 36 16.45 2.43 6.99
N GLN A 37 17.09 2.38 5.81
CA GLN A 37 17.12 1.18 4.98
C GLN A 37 17.82 0.01 5.69
N GLY A 38 18.90 0.27 6.42
CA GLY A 38 19.61 -0.76 7.20
C GLY A 38 18.83 -1.29 8.40
N LEU A 39 17.88 -0.50 8.92
CA LEU A 39 17.06 -0.85 10.09
C LEU A 39 15.67 -1.41 9.72
N LYS A 40 15.37 -1.59 8.43
CA LYS A 40 14.06 -2.05 7.98
C LYS A 40 13.80 -3.50 8.41
N THR A 41 12.86 -3.69 9.31
CA THR A 41 12.41 -5.02 9.77
C THR A 41 11.61 -5.73 8.68
N ASN A 42 11.93 -7.00 8.42
CA ASN A 42 11.13 -7.88 7.57
C ASN A 42 10.17 -8.71 8.44
N ILE A 43 8.86 -8.52 8.25
CA ILE A 43 7.82 -9.20 9.02
C ILE A 43 7.12 -10.22 8.12
N LYS A 44 7.03 -11.47 8.57
CA LYS A 44 6.31 -12.55 7.90
C LYS A 44 5.29 -13.16 8.85
N ILE A 45 4.05 -13.31 8.41
CA ILE A 45 2.93 -13.81 9.21
C ILE A 45 2.40 -15.10 8.59
N PHE A 46 2.35 -16.16 9.38
CA PHE A 46 1.87 -17.48 8.97
C PHE A 46 0.56 -17.81 9.69
N GLY A 47 -0.51 -17.94 8.93
CA GLY A 47 -1.81 -18.42 9.42
C GLY A 47 -1.98 -19.90 9.14
N CYS A 48 -1.89 -20.73 10.18
CA CYS A 48 -2.01 -22.18 10.05
C CYS A 48 -3.44 -22.70 10.32
N GLY A 49 -3.89 -23.67 9.52
CA GLY A 49 -5.21 -24.27 9.62
C GLY A 49 -6.33 -23.33 9.15
N GLY A 50 -7.58 -23.73 9.40
CA GLY A 50 -8.74 -22.98 8.91
C GLY A 50 -8.89 -21.59 9.54
N ALA A 51 -8.77 -21.49 10.87
CA ALA A 51 -8.86 -20.21 11.58
C ALA A 51 -7.70 -19.26 11.20
N GLY A 52 -6.49 -19.80 11.07
CA GLY A 52 -5.32 -19.04 10.63
C GLY A 52 -5.48 -18.51 9.21
N SER A 53 -5.94 -19.35 8.28
CA SER A 53 -6.21 -18.97 6.89
C SER A 53 -7.28 -17.89 6.78
N ASN A 54 -8.36 -17.97 7.59
CA ASN A 54 -9.38 -16.92 7.65
C ASN A 54 -8.83 -15.60 8.20
N THR A 55 -7.94 -15.66 9.19
CA THR A 55 -7.28 -14.47 9.75
C THR A 55 -6.40 -13.79 8.71
N ILE A 56 -5.59 -14.57 7.98
CA ILE A 56 -4.76 -14.06 6.89
C ILE A 56 -5.63 -13.43 5.80
N ASN A 57 -6.70 -14.11 5.39
CA ASN A 57 -7.65 -13.58 4.41
C ASN A 57 -8.16 -12.20 4.82
N ARG A 58 -8.56 -12.04 6.08
CA ARG A 58 -9.03 -10.77 6.62
C ARG A 58 -7.94 -9.69 6.65
N MET A 59 -6.71 -10.04 7.04
CA MET A 59 -5.58 -9.10 7.06
C MET A 59 -5.24 -8.57 5.66
N VAL A 60 -5.34 -9.41 4.64
CA VAL A 60 -5.12 -8.99 3.25
C VAL A 60 -6.27 -8.10 2.77
N GLU A 61 -7.52 -8.48 3.03
CA GLU A 61 -8.69 -7.68 2.64
C GLU A 61 -8.73 -6.27 3.23
N ILE A 62 -8.30 -6.11 4.48
CA ILE A 62 -8.22 -4.78 5.12
C ILE A 62 -6.97 -3.99 4.72
N GLY A 63 -6.04 -4.60 3.98
CA GLY A 63 -4.83 -3.95 3.49
C GLY A 63 -3.77 -3.70 4.57
N VAL A 64 -3.55 -4.65 5.49
CA VAL A 64 -2.44 -4.54 6.45
C VAL A 64 -1.10 -4.46 5.69
N MET A 65 -0.33 -3.40 5.94
CA MET A 65 0.95 -3.14 5.28
C MET A 65 2.13 -3.50 6.19
N GLY A 66 3.30 -3.69 5.58
CA GLY A 66 4.56 -3.91 6.31
C GLY A 66 4.82 -5.36 6.72
N ALA A 67 3.98 -6.30 6.30
CA ALA A 67 4.18 -7.73 6.50
C ALA A 67 3.87 -8.53 5.24
N GLU A 68 4.57 -9.65 5.08
CA GLU A 68 4.24 -10.68 4.10
C GLU A 68 3.31 -11.74 4.74
N PHE A 69 2.30 -12.16 3.99
CA PHE A 69 1.26 -13.07 4.49
C PHE A 69 1.34 -14.46 3.84
N TYR A 70 1.26 -15.50 4.67
CA TYR A 70 1.30 -16.90 4.28
C TYR A 70 0.12 -17.65 4.90
N ALA A 71 -0.72 -18.26 4.08
CA ALA A 71 -1.78 -19.16 4.54
C ALA A 71 -1.29 -20.59 4.41
N VAL A 72 -1.36 -21.36 5.51
CA VAL A 72 -0.86 -22.74 5.56
C VAL A 72 -2.00 -23.66 5.97
N ASN A 73 -2.39 -24.62 5.14
CA ASN A 73 -3.46 -25.54 5.51
C ASN A 73 -3.34 -26.90 4.81
N THR A 74 -3.77 -27.97 5.48
CA THR A 74 -3.88 -29.30 4.85
C THR A 74 -5.12 -29.40 3.96
N ASP A 75 -6.15 -28.58 4.23
CA ASP A 75 -7.34 -28.49 3.40
C ASP A 75 -7.09 -27.61 2.16
N ALA A 76 -6.85 -28.27 1.03
CA ALA A 76 -6.63 -27.63 -0.26
C ALA A 76 -7.86 -26.84 -0.77
N GLN A 77 -9.08 -27.28 -0.43
CA GLN A 77 -10.30 -26.58 -0.85
C GLN A 77 -10.40 -25.24 -0.13
N HIS A 78 -10.06 -25.21 1.15
CA HIS A 78 -10.04 -23.97 1.91
C HIS A 78 -8.97 -23.01 1.39
N LEU A 79 -7.74 -23.50 1.14
CA LEU A 79 -6.67 -22.67 0.56
C LEU A 79 -7.05 -22.05 -0.79
N LEU A 80 -7.81 -22.77 -1.62
CA LEU A 80 -8.27 -22.25 -2.92
C LEU A 80 -9.07 -20.95 -2.76
N THR A 81 -9.90 -20.87 -1.71
CA THR A 81 -10.78 -19.71 -1.44
C THR A 81 -10.10 -18.54 -0.71
N VAL A 82 -8.92 -18.73 -0.13
CA VAL A 82 -8.23 -17.71 0.67
C VAL A 82 -7.51 -16.70 -0.24
N HIS A 83 -7.59 -15.40 0.04
CA HIS A 83 -6.94 -14.32 -0.70
C HIS A 83 -5.56 -14.00 -0.11
N SER A 84 -4.69 -15.00 -0.01
CA SER A 84 -3.30 -14.82 0.44
C SER A 84 -2.33 -14.82 -0.74
N PRO A 85 -1.34 -13.91 -0.79
CA PRO A 85 -0.28 -13.91 -1.81
C PRO A 85 0.53 -15.20 -1.83
N HIS A 86 0.73 -15.80 -0.65
CA HIS A 86 1.44 -17.07 -0.47
C HIS A 86 0.53 -18.10 0.21
N LYS A 87 0.46 -19.30 -0.36
CA LYS A 87 -0.34 -20.43 0.12
C LYS A 87 0.55 -21.68 0.18
N ILE A 88 0.49 -22.42 1.28
CA ILE A 88 1.30 -23.62 1.55
C ILE A 88 0.38 -24.76 1.98
#